data_AF-F5XKA1-F1
#
_entry.id   AF-F5XKA1-F1
#
_cell.length_a   1.000
_cell.length_b   1.000
_cell.length_c   1.000
_cell.angle_alpha   90.00
_cell.angle_beta   90.00
_cell.angle_gamma   90.00
#
_symmetry.space_group_name_H-M   'P 1'
#
loop_
_entity.id
_entity.type
_entity.pdbx_description
1 polymer ?
#
loop_
_entity_poly.entity_id
_entity_poly.type
_entity_poly.pdbx_seq_one_letter_code
_entity_poly.pdbx_strand_id
1 'polypeptide(L)'
;MQTSVRRSSRARLGTAVGVLATILAVALGLLAAPAPAQGAAGDATIFGTTVPATPADSDTAAVELGVTFTPRVSGSAVGVRFYKGSGNTGTHTGSLWSSSGSRLATATFANETATGWQTVEFASPVKLTAGQRYVASYRAPRGRYAVAQRFFTSTYTSGDLSVPTNGGVYRYGTSGFPSSTYQASNYYVDVVFRPSSSSPSPSATPTSSPTATSSPTATSSPSSTSSPSATSSPSSTSSPTTPSSFNPGNLSGTVAVPAGMGAEDVSSPDRVVGTGTPSSCTSAAVVAAVNAGGVITFNCGPNPVTITLSQTLKVSNSTRKLVIDGGGKVTLSGGNTNRILYMDTCDTSLGKVSGNCLYAPQWPVVTVQNITFANGNATNASYVSPGDTNQGSNGGGAIFALGGKLKVVRSVFVNNVCATNGPDLGGAAVRVLAQRSPTPNDLDNSHAARNQEPVAIVQSTFGGASGQGNSCSNGGAISGLRTPITVVNSKISYNNAIGCCANPAHSGTPGGGSGGAIYTDGTSYDLRISGSDIQYNTAKAGGSSIFYVSNDKTGRLIIDKTVSKNNTYAAPGYPGPHSFQNYPGIFYLGSGNPVFTNSTIQ
;
A
#
# COMPACT_ATOMS: atom_id res chain seq x y z
N MET A 1 -66.90 -54.07 -17.28
CA MET A 1 -66.20 -52.77 -17.28
C MET A 1 -65.18 -52.81 -18.41
N GLN A 2 -65.57 -52.41 -19.64
CA GLN A 2 -65.14 -51.15 -20.32
C GLN A 2 -63.60 -51.01 -20.35
N THR A 3 -62.86 -50.92 -21.45
CA THR A 3 -63.14 -50.63 -22.88
C THR A 3 -61.91 -50.99 -23.74
N SER A 4 -62.15 -51.38 -25.00
CA SER A 4 -61.22 -51.62 -26.14
C SER A 4 -60.47 -50.32 -26.56
N VAL A 5 -59.31 -50.32 -27.26
CA VAL A 5 -59.14 -50.29 -28.75
C VAL A 5 -57.60 -50.21 -29.05
N ARG A 6 -56.99 -51.24 -29.68
CA ARG A 6 -56.48 -51.40 -31.08
C ARG A 6 -55.32 -50.52 -31.62
N ARG A 7 -54.29 -51.27 -32.11
CA ARG A 7 -53.49 -51.16 -33.37
C ARG A 7 -52.50 -49.96 -33.48
N SER A 8 -51.28 -50.09 -34.00
CA SER A 8 -50.82 -50.92 -35.12
C SER A 8 -49.29 -51.15 -35.10
N SER A 9 -48.89 -52.31 -35.61
CA SER A 9 -47.53 -52.70 -35.97
C SER A 9 -47.33 -52.55 -37.49
N ARG A 10 -46.19 -51.97 -37.91
CA ARG A 10 -45.55 -52.25 -39.21
C ARG A 10 -44.03 -52.15 -39.07
N ALA A 11 -43.38 -53.29 -39.15
CA ALA A 11 -41.99 -53.40 -39.57
C ALA A 11 -41.93 -53.34 -41.11
N ARG A 12 -40.84 -52.80 -41.68
CA ARG A 12 -40.15 -53.33 -42.89
C ARG A 12 -38.81 -52.61 -43.14
N LEU A 13 -37.77 -53.44 -43.16
CA LEU A 13 -36.57 -53.46 -44.03
C LEU A 13 -35.72 -52.18 -44.23
N GLY A 14 -34.54 -52.19 -43.60
CA GLY A 14 -33.24 -52.40 -44.26
C GLY A 14 -32.81 -51.49 -45.40
N THR A 15 -31.75 -50.70 -45.15
CA THR A 15 -30.53 -50.67 -45.99
C THR A 15 -29.40 -49.99 -45.20
N ALA A 16 -28.32 -50.73 -44.96
CA ALA A 16 -27.06 -50.19 -44.47
C ALA A 16 -26.30 -49.56 -45.64
N VAL A 17 -25.85 -48.33 -45.48
CA VAL A 17 -24.76 -47.75 -46.27
C VAL A 17 -23.74 -47.23 -45.26
N GLY A 18 -22.62 -47.93 -45.16
CA GLY A 18 -21.47 -47.50 -44.38
C GLY A 18 -20.87 -46.24 -44.99
N VAL A 19 -20.69 -45.22 -44.16
CA VAL A 19 -19.83 -44.08 -44.48
C VAL A 19 -18.54 -44.27 -43.70
N LEU A 20 -17.48 -44.56 -44.45
CA LEU A 20 -16.09 -44.50 -44.02
C LEU A 20 -15.82 -43.13 -43.39
N ALA A 21 -15.48 -43.10 -42.10
CA ALA A 21 -14.86 -41.94 -41.49
C ALA A 21 -13.37 -41.93 -41.85
N THR A 22 -13.02 -41.23 -42.94
CA THR A 22 -11.64 -40.84 -43.21
C THR A 22 -11.18 -39.85 -42.15
N ILE A 23 -10.26 -40.28 -41.28
CA ILE A 23 -9.54 -39.42 -40.34
C ILE A 23 -8.58 -38.56 -41.17
N LEU A 24 -8.98 -37.32 -41.46
CA LEU A 24 -8.07 -36.30 -41.97
C LEU A 24 -7.46 -35.58 -40.77
N ALA A 25 -6.22 -35.94 -40.43
CA ALA A 25 -5.40 -35.21 -39.47
C ALA A 25 -5.04 -33.85 -40.08
N VAL A 26 -5.84 -32.82 -39.79
CA VAL A 26 -5.45 -31.43 -40.05
C VAL A 26 -4.52 -31.01 -38.91
N ALA A 27 -3.22 -31.02 -39.16
CA ALA A 27 -2.25 -30.32 -38.33
C ALA A 27 -2.53 -28.81 -38.47
N LEU A 28 -3.38 -28.25 -37.62
CA LEU A 28 -3.40 -26.81 -37.40
C LEU A 28 -2.12 -26.47 -36.64
N GLY A 29 -1.12 -25.98 -37.38
CA GLY A 29 -0.07 -25.18 -36.79
C GLY A 29 -0.73 -23.99 -36.09
N LEU A 30 -0.74 -24.00 -34.76
CA LEU A 30 -1.03 -22.81 -33.97
C LEU A 30 0.07 -21.78 -34.28
N LEU A 31 -0.20 -20.92 -35.25
CA LEU A 31 0.43 -19.60 -35.28
C LEU A 31 -0.05 -18.88 -34.02
N ALA A 32 0.81 -18.84 -33.02
CA ALA A 32 0.61 -18.01 -31.84
C ALA A 32 0.30 -16.58 -32.31
N ALA A 33 -0.89 -16.09 -32.00
CA ALA A 33 -1.20 -14.69 -32.18
C ALA A 33 -0.14 -13.86 -31.43
N PRO A 34 0.43 -12.80 -32.03
CA PRO A 34 1.41 -11.99 -31.34
C PRO A 34 0.77 -11.47 -30.06
N ALA A 35 1.44 -11.72 -28.93
CA ALA A 35 1.05 -11.15 -27.66
C ALA A 35 0.88 -9.63 -27.82
N PRO A 36 -0.14 -9.00 -27.20
CA PRO A 36 -0.25 -7.55 -27.24
C PRO A 36 1.06 -6.99 -26.71
N ALA A 37 1.66 -6.05 -27.46
CA ALA A 37 2.85 -5.35 -27.05
C ALA A 37 2.55 -4.63 -25.72
N GLN A 38 2.90 -5.29 -24.62
CA GLN A 38 3.04 -4.64 -23.33
C GLN A 38 4.14 -3.60 -23.51
N GLY A 39 3.88 -2.36 -23.07
CA GLY A 39 4.91 -1.32 -23.05
C GLY A 39 6.20 -1.91 -22.48
N ALA A 40 7.30 -1.68 -23.19
CA ALA A 40 8.58 -2.29 -22.88
C ALA A 40 8.95 -2.03 -21.41
N ALA A 41 9.75 -2.92 -20.80
CA ALA A 41 10.24 -2.75 -19.43
C ALA A 41 10.84 -1.34 -19.24
N GLY A 42 10.10 -0.48 -18.52
CA GLY A 42 10.43 0.95 -18.36
C GLY A 42 9.28 1.92 -18.65
N ASP A 43 8.22 1.50 -19.34
CA ASP A 43 7.07 2.34 -19.65
C ASP A 43 6.04 2.38 -18.50
N ALA A 44 5.62 3.58 -18.12
CA ALA A 44 4.60 3.88 -17.12
C ALA A 44 3.26 4.23 -17.77
N THR A 45 2.18 3.90 -17.07
CA THR A 45 0.79 4.22 -17.46
C THR A 45 0.00 4.64 -16.22
N ILE A 46 -1.05 5.45 -16.38
CA ILE A 46 -1.88 5.94 -15.28
C ILE A 46 -2.67 4.80 -14.64
N PHE A 47 -3.27 3.91 -15.43
CA PHE A 47 -4.23 2.90 -14.96
C PHE A 47 -3.69 1.46 -14.95
N GLY A 48 -2.43 1.19 -15.31
CA GLY A 48 -1.85 -0.15 -15.26
C GLY A 48 -2.73 -1.22 -15.93
N THR A 49 -3.21 -2.22 -15.20
CA THR A 49 -4.12 -3.25 -15.73
C THR A 49 -5.57 -3.10 -15.24
N THR A 50 -5.95 -1.92 -14.71
CA THR A 50 -7.29 -1.68 -14.17
C THR A 50 -8.37 -1.99 -15.20
N VAL A 51 -9.40 -2.72 -14.77
CA VAL A 51 -10.61 -3.02 -15.56
C VAL A 51 -11.74 -2.08 -15.12
N PRO A 52 -12.44 -1.41 -16.04
CA PRO A 52 -13.57 -0.54 -15.71
C PRO A 52 -14.72 -1.28 -15.06
N ALA A 53 -15.35 -0.66 -14.06
CA ALA A 53 -16.63 -1.16 -13.51
C ALA A 53 -17.77 -1.09 -14.54
N THR A 54 -17.75 -0.08 -15.43
CA THR A 54 -18.60 -0.03 -16.63
C THR A 54 -17.70 -0.12 -17.87
N PRO A 55 -17.44 -1.33 -18.40
CA PRO A 55 -16.58 -1.53 -19.56
C PRO A 55 -17.13 -0.92 -20.86
N ALA A 56 -18.45 -0.83 -20.99
CA ALA A 56 -19.12 -0.26 -22.16
C ALA A 56 -20.37 0.51 -21.71
N ASP A 57 -20.32 1.84 -21.81
CA ASP A 57 -21.47 2.72 -21.63
C ASP A 57 -22.53 2.46 -22.71
N SER A 58 -23.79 2.85 -22.44
CA SER A 58 -24.89 2.66 -23.39
C SER A 58 -24.86 3.64 -24.55
N ASP A 59 -24.12 4.75 -24.44
CA ASP A 59 -23.95 5.73 -25.50
C ASP A 59 -23.36 5.12 -26.79
N THR A 60 -23.90 5.51 -27.93
CA THR A 60 -23.49 5.04 -29.27
C THR A 60 -23.00 6.17 -30.17
N ALA A 61 -23.05 7.43 -29.71
CA ALA A 61 -22.59 8.57 -30.47
C ALA A 61 -21.07 8.58 -30.64
N ALA A 62 -20.61 9.11 -31.76
CA ALA A 62 -19.18 9.27 -32.02
C ALA A 62 -18.58 10.33 -31.07
N VAL A 63 -17.56 9.95 -30.32
CA VAL A 63 -17.00 10.77 -29.24
C VAL A 63 -15.48 10.65 -29.18
N GLU A 64 -14.80 11.76 -28.89
CA GLU A 64 -13.40 11.78 -28.47
C GLU A 64 -13.36 11.80 -26.94
N LEU A 65 -12.61 10.90 -26.31
CA LEU A 65 -12.51 10.76 -24.87
C LEU A 65 -11.05 10.83 -24.46
N GLY A 66 -10.76 11.39 -23.30
CA GLY A 66 -9.38 11.54 -22.86
C GLY A 66 -9.19 11.73 -21.37
N VAL A 67 -7.92 11.80 -21.02
CA VAL A 67 -7.42 12.12 -19.68
C VAL A 67 -6.44 13.27 -19.77
N THR A 68 -6.65 14.26 -18.92
CA THR A 68 -5.69 15.32 -18.65
C THR A 68 -4.66 14.80 -17.67
N PHE A 69 -3.37 14.94 -17.97
CA PHE A 69 -2.31 14.45 -17.10
C PHE A 69 -1.11 15.40 -17.05
N THR A 70 -0.29 15.24 -16.02
CA THR A 70 0.94 15.99 -15.77
C THR A 70 2.04 15.00 -15.38
N PRO A 71 3.10 14.85 -16.19
CA PRO A 71 4.30 14.12 -15.81
C PRO A 71 4.98 14.78 -14.61
N ARG A 72 5.46 13.97 -13.68
CA ARG A 72 6.21 14.40 -12.50
C ARG A 72 7.73 14.39 -12.74
N VAL A 73 8.18 13.62 -13.73
CA VAL A 73 9.54 13.68 -14.29
C VAL A 73 9.45 13.93 -15.79
N SER A 74 10.52 14.47 -16.37
CA SER A 74 10.60 14.64 -17.81
C SER A 74 10.83 13.29 -18.49
N GLY A 75 10.21 13.08 -19.65
CA GLY A 75 10.25 11.80 -20.34
C GLY A 75 9.70 11.94 -21.75
N SER A 76 9.20 10.84 -22.31
CA SER A 76 8.52 10.85 -23.60
C SER A 76 7.20 10.08 -23.55
N ALA A 77 6.15 10.62 -24.16
CA ALA A 77 4.98 9.83 -24.50
C ALA A 77 5.31 9.00 -25.75
N VAL A 78 5.27 7.68 -25.61
CA VAL A 78 5.60 6.73 -26.68
C VAL A 78 4.36 6.14 -27.33
N GLY A 79 3.19 6.30 -26.71
CA GLY A 79 1.93 5.83 -27.23
C GLY A 79 0.73 6.28 -26.38
N VAL A 80 -0.45 5.82 -26.79
CA VAL A 80 -1.71 5.97 -26.07
C VAL A 80 -2.41 4.62 -26.04
N ARG A 81 -3.18 4.38 -24.99
CA ARG A 81 -4.02 3.20 -24.88
C ARG A 81 -5.40 3.55 -24.35
N PHE A 82 -6.38 2.71 -24.65
CA PHE A 82 -7.72 2.84 -24.11
C PHE A 82 -8.30 1.47 -23.76
N TYR A 83 -9.27 1.43 -22.84
CA TYR A 83 -9.99 0.20 -22.55
C TYR A 83 -11.19 0.03 -23.49
N LYS A 84 -11.19 -1.05 -24.27
CA LYS A 84 -12.24 -1.39 -25.23
C LYS A 84 -13.32 -2.25 -24.58
N GLY A 85 -14.53 -1.72 -24.52
CA GLY A 85 -15.74 -2.43 -24.12
C GLY A 85 -16.41 -3.18 -25.27
N SER A 86 -17.39 -4.02 -24.95
CA SER A 86 -18.22 -4.66 -25.97
C SER A 86 -18.97 -3.61 -26.80
N GLY A 87 -18.98 -3.78 -28.12
CA GLY A 87 -19.65 -2.86 -29.05
C GLY A 87 -18.86 -1.58 -29.39
N ASN A 88 -17.73 -1.31 -28.73
CA ASN A 88 -16.80 -0.23 -29.08
C ASN A 88 -16.08 -0.60 -30.38
N THR A 89 -16.69 -0.24 -31.51
CA THR A 89 -16.32 -0.74 -32.84
C THR A 89 -16.06 0.42 -33.81
N GLY A 90 -15.36 0.10 -34.91
CA GLY A 90 -14.90 1.08 -35.88
C GLY A 90 -13.41 1.36 -35.74
N THR A 91 -12.89 2.29 -36.54
CA THR A 91 -11.48 2.66 -36.52
C THR A 91 -11.21 3.64 -35.38
N HIS A 92 -10.43 3.20 -34.38
CA HIS A 92 -10.00 4.06 -33.28
C HIS A 92 -8.69 4.78 -33.63
N THR A 93 -8.57 6.04 -33.21
CA THR A 93 -7.34 6.83 -33.33
C THR A 93 -6.98 7.41 -31.98
N GLY A 94 -5.74 7.23 -31.53
CA GLY A 94 -5.18 7.84 -30.34
C GLY A 94 -4.52 9.17 -30.65
N SER A 95 -4.59 10.13 -29.74
CA SER A 95 -3.95 11.45 -29.89
C SER A 95 -3.34 11.92 -28.58
N LEU A 96 -2.23 12.66 -28.68
CA LEU A 96 -1.62 13.40 -27.59
C LEU A 96 -1.67 14.89 -27.90
N TRP A 97 -2.01 15.70 -26.91
CA TRP A 97 -2.21 17.15 -27.06
C TRP A 97 -1.45 17.94 -26.02
N SER A 98 -1.05 19.17 -26.37
CA SER A 98 -0.67 20.19 -25.41
C SER A 98 -1.89 20.64 -24.59
N SER A 99 -1.64 21.31 -23.46
CA SER A 99 -2.71 21.96 -22.66
C SER A 99 -3.47 23.05 -23.43
N SER A 100 -2.88 23.62 -24.48
CA SER A 100 -3.49 24.63 -25.35
C SER A 100 -4.29 24.05 -26.53
N GLY A 101 -4.33 22.72 -26.67
CA GLY A 101 -5.10 22.03 -27.72
C GLY A 101 -4.35 21.76 -29.03
N SER A 102 -3.04 21.97 -29.08
CA SER A 102 -2.23 21.57 -30.25
C SER A 102 -1.99 20.05 -30.21
N ARG A 103 -2.23 19.37 -31.34
CA ARG A 103 -1.97 17.93 -31.46
C ARG A 103 -0.46 17.70 -31.59
N LEU A 104 0.12 16.97 -30.65
CA LEU A 104 1.56 16.67 -30.61
C LEU A 104 1.89 15.35 -31.30
N ALA A 105 0.98 14.37 -31.23
CA ALA A 105 1.08 13.10 -31.96
C ALA A 105 -0.30 12.46 -32.15
N THR A 106 -0.40 11.57 -33.14
CA THR A 106 -1.58 10.71 -33.35
C THR A 106 -1.19 9.40 -34.01
N ALA A 107 -1.96 8.34 -33.73
CA ALA A 107 -1.77 7.02 -34.32
C ALA A 107 -3.11 6.29 -34.43
N THR A 108 -3.25 5.42 -35.44
CA THR A 108 -4.44 4.58 -35.64
C THR A 108 -4.23 3.24 -34.94
N PHE A 109 -5.18 2.82 -34.11
CA PHE A 109 -5.13 1.50 -33.49
C PHE A 109 -5.35 0.42 -34.56
N ALA A 110 -4.46 -0.58 -34.59
CA ALA A 110 -4.53 -1.72 -35.50
C ALA A 110 -4.49 -3.03 -34.68
N ASN A 111 -5.03 -4.11 -35.25
CA ASN A 111 -5.03 -5.45 -34.64
C ASN A 111 -5.62 -5.49 -33.21
N GLU A 112 -6.66 -4.70 -32.97
CA GLU A 112 -7.31 -4.65 -31.66
C GLU A 112 -7.99 -5.96 -31.29
N THR A 113 -8.04 -6.27 -29.99
CA THR A 113 -8.87 -7.37 -29.48
C THR A 113 -10.35 -6.97 -29.42
N ALA A 114 -11.22 -7.95 -29.15
CA ALA A 114 -12.66 -7.70 -29.00
C ALA A 114 -12.97 -6.80 -27.78
N THR A 115 -12.27 -7.01 -26.67
CA THR A 115 -12.37 -6.24 -25.43
C THR A 115 -11.00 -6.15 -24.73
N GLY A 116 -10.87 -5.22 -23.78
CA GLY A 116 -9.66 -5.04 -22.97
C GLY A 116 -8.80 -3.86 -23.42
N TRP A 117 -7.63 -3.70 -22.80
CA TRP A 117 -6.70 -2.60 -23.12
C TRP A 117 -6.13 -2.75 -24.54
N GLN A 118 -6.34 -1.73 -25.36
CA GLN A 118 -5.72 -1.57 -26.69
C GLN A 118 -4.63 -0.53 -26.58
N THR A 119 -3.42 -0.84 -27.06
CA THR A 119 -2.28 0.08 -27.03
C THR A 119 -1.82 0.35 -28.45
N VAL A 120 -1.48 1.61 -28.74
CA VAL A 120 -0.83 2.01 -29.98
C VAL A 120 0.36 2.91 -29.67
N GLU A 121 1.47 2.66 -30.36
CA GLU A 121 2.66 3.51 -30.29
C GLU A 121 2.57 4.64 -31.31
N PHE A 122 3.18 5.78 -30.98
CA PHE A 122 3.35 6.88 -31.93
C PHE A 122 4.53 6.61 -32.86
N ALA A 123 4.47 7.15 -34.08
CA ALA A 123 5.57 7.04 -35.05
C ALA A 123 6.90 7.62 -34.51
N SER A 124 6.82 8.56 -33.57
CA SER A 124 7.99 9.08 -32.86
C SER A 124 7.60 9.45 -31.42
N PRO A 125 8.42 9.10 -30.40
CA PRO A 125 8.16 9.52 -29.03
C PRO A 125 8.11 11.05 -28.89
N VAL A 126 7.13 11.56 -28.16
CA VAL A 126 6.98 13.00 -27.90
C VAL A 126 7.54 13.35 -26.54
N LYS A 127 8.55 14.23 -26.50
CA LYS A 127 9.13 14.70 -25.25
C LYS A 127 8.10 15.44 -24.39
N LEU A 128 7.97 15.02 -23.14
CA LEU A 128 7.15 15.67 -22.13
C LEU A 128 8.03 16.24 -21.02
N THR A 129 7.65 17.42 -20.54
CA THR A 129 8.36 18.11 -19.45
C THR A 129 7.64 17.89 -18.13
N ALA A 130 8.38 17.61 -17.07
CA ALA A 130 7.86 17.54 -15.71
C ALA A 130 7.05 18.81 -15.36
N GLY A 131 5.92 18.64 -14.69
CA GLY A 131 5.04 19.73 -14.25
C GLY A 131 4.16 20.33 -15.34
N GLN A 132 4.38 20.02 -16.62
CA GLN A 132 3.53 20.49 -17.73
C GLN A 132 2.29 19.60 -17.91
N ARG A 133 1.18 20.22 -18.29
CA ARG A 133 -0.10 19.51 -18.50
C ARG A 133 -0.31 19.15 -19.96
N TYR A 134 -0.79 17.94 -20.18
CA TYR A 134 -1.06 17.34 -21.49
C TYR A 134 -2.41 16.61 -21.46
N VAL A 135 -2.93 16.25 -22.62
CA VAL A 135 -4.13 15.40 -22.75
C VAL A 135 -3.80 14.20 -23.64
N ALA A 136 -4.11 13.00 -23.17
CA ALA A 136 -4.15 11.80 -23.99
C ALA A 136 -5.61 11.47 -24.31
N SER A 137 -5.93 11.23 -25.58
CA SER A 137 -7.30 10.96 -26.03
C SER A 137 -7.37 9.80 -27.02
N TYR A 138 -8.55 9.23 -27.19
CA TYR A 138 -8.89 8.37 -28.32
C TYR A 138 -10.26 8.70 -28.90
N ARG A 139 -10.42 8.39 -30.18
CA ARG A 139 -11.68 8.50 -30.92
C ARG A 139 -12.45 7.18 -30.86
N ALA A 140 -13.65 7.20 -30.29
CA ALA A 140 -14.64 6.12 -30.35
C ALA A 140 -15.73 6.48 -31.40
N PRO A 141 -15.64 6.00 -32.66
CA PRO A 141 -16.56 6.42 -33.72
C PRO A 141 -17.99 5.87 -33.56
N ARG A 142 -18.20 4.87 -32.71
CA ARG A 142 -19.51 4.26 -32.42
C ARG A 142 -19.86 4.23 -30.92
N GLY A 143 -19.25 5.13 -30.14
CA GLY A 143 -19.47 5.20 -28.68
C GLY A 143 -19.01 3.93 -27.95
N ARG A 144 -19.83 3.46 -27.00
CA ARG A 144 -19.62 2.25 -26.18
C ARG A 144 -18.32 2.28 -25.39
N TYR A 145 -17.95 3.44 -24.89
CA TYR A 145 -16.70 3.64 -24.17
C TYR A 145 -16.75 3.13 -22.73
N ALA A 146 -15.59 2.81 -22.17
CA ALA A 146 -15.45 2.52 -20.76
C ALA A 146 -15.59 3.78 -19.91
N VAL A 147 -16.27 3.69 -18.77
CA VAL A 147 -16.47 4.84 -17.87
C VAL A 147 -16.51 4.46 -16.40
N ALA A 148 -16.03 5.37 -15.56
CA ALA A 148 -16.33 5.40 -14.14
C ALA A 148 -16.60 6.84 -13.73
N GLN A 149 -17.84 7.16 -13.38
CA GLN A 149 -18.22 8.49 -12.90
C GLN A 149 -17.66 8.73 -11.49
N ARG A 150 -17.49 10.00 -11.13
CA ARG A 150 -16.98 10.43 -9.81
C ARG A 150 -15.61 9.85 -9.45
N PHE A 151 -14.77 9.57 -10.46
CA PHE A 151 -13.45 8.97 -10.25
C PHE A 151 -12.39 10.02 -9.89
N PHE A 152 -12.30 11.12 -10.65
CA PHE A 152 -11.33 12.21 -10.43
C PHE A 152 -11.91 13.33 -9.55
N THR A 153 -12.57 12.98 -8.44
CA THR A 153 -13.08 13.96 -7.46
C THR A 153 -11.96 14.63 -6.66
N SER A 154 -10.76 14.07 -6.73
CA SER A 154 -9.50 14.65 -6.25
C SER A 154 -8.39 14.35 -7.26
N THR A 155 -7.19 14.92 -7.04
CA THR A 155 -6.03 14.63 -7.89
C THR A 155 -5.61 13.16 -7.75
N TYR A 156 -5.49 12.46 -8.87
CA TYR A 156 -5.11 11.05 -8.93
C TYR A 156 -3.65 10.93 -9.38
N THR A 157 -2.77 10.33 -8.58
CA THR A 157 -1.34 10.17 -8.92
C THR A 157 -0.99 8.69 -9.08
N SER A 158 -0.29 8.36 -10.17
CA SER A 158 0.17 7.01 -10.50
C SER A 158 1.60 7.08 -11.02
N GLY A 159 2.56 6.66 -10.20
CA GLY A 159 3.99 6.77 -10.50
C GLY A 159 4.41 8.19 -10.90
N ASP A 160 5.03 8.30 -12.06
CA ASP A 160 5.51 9.55 -12.65
C ASP A 160 4.40 10.38 -13.32
N LEU A 161 3.13 10.02 -13.19
CA LEU A 161 2.01 10.71 -13.81
C LEU A 161 1.00 11.15 -12.77
N SER A 162 0.37 12.30 -12.99
CA SER A 162 -0.73 12.80 -12.16
C SER A 162 -1.87 13.31 -13.03
N VAL A 163 -3.10 13.11 -12.58
CA VAL A 163 -4.35 13.53 -13.22
C VAL A 163 -5.03 14.51 -12.26
N PRO A 164 -5.35 15.74 -12.68
CA PRO A 164 -5.99 16.70 -11.79
C PRO A 164 -7.43 16.30 -11.48
N THR A 165 -8.04 16.97 -10.49
CA THR A 165 -9.50 16.91 -10.29
C THR A 165 -10.21 17.25 -11.60
N ASN A 166 -11.30 16.53 -11.91
CA ASN A 166 -12.00 16.59 -13.21
C ASN A 166 -11.10 16.25 -14.41
N GLY A 167 -10.10 15.39 -14.23
CA GLY A 167 -9.13 15.10 -15.27
C GLY A 167 -9.66 14.34 -16.48
N GLY A 168 -10.83 13.69 -16.41
CA GLY A 168 -11.43 13.06 -17.59
C GLY A 168 -12.18 14.06 -18.46
N VAL A 169 -11.84 14.05 -19.74
CA VAL A 169 -12.32 15.01 -20.73
C VAL A 169 -12.96 14.30 -21.93
N TYR A 170 -13.92 14.95 -22.58
CA TYR A 170 -14.59 14.42 -23.77
C TYR A 170 -14.96 15.52 -24.76
N ARG A 171 -15.34 15.11 -25.98
CA ARG A 171 -15.93 15.95 -27.02
C ARG A 171 -16.75 15.11 -28.00
N TYR A 172 -18.02 15.47 -28.23
CA TYR A 172 -18.83 14.88 -29.29
C TYR A 172 -18.62 15.58 -30.65
N GLY A 173 -19.03 14.92 -31.73
CA GLY A 173 -18.96 15.47 -33.09
C GLY A 173 -17.69 15.04 -33.82
N THR A 174 -17.04 15.93 -34.58
CA THR A 174 -15.76 15.64 -35.25
C THR A 174 -14.64 15.33 -34.24
N SER A 175 -13.61 14.58 -34.62
CA SER A 175 -12.45 14.38 -33.72
C SER A 175 -11.71 15.72 -33.53
N GLY A 176 -11.21 15.98 -32.32
CA GLY A 176 -10.59 17.25 -31.94
C GLY A 176 -10.15 17.23 -30.48
N PHE A 177 -9.55 18.33 -29.99
CA PHE A 177 -9.09 18.43 -28.60
C PHE A 177 -10.28 18.33 -27.62
N PRO A 178 -10.30 17.33 -26.71
CA PRO A 178 -11.37 17.21 -25.73
C PRO A 178 -11.08 18.07 -24.50
N SER A 179 -12.03 18.95 -24.14
CA SER A 179 -11.91 19.84 -22.97
C SER A 179 -13.15 19.87 -22.08
N SER A 180 -14.26 19.23 -22.48
CA SER A 180 -15.47 19.16 -21.66
C SER A 180 -15.33 18.07 -20.61
N THR A 181 -15.81 18.32 -19.39
CA THR A 181 -15.77 17.36 -18.28
C THR A 181 -17.20 16.95 -17.89
N TYR A 182 -17.39 15.73 -17.40
CA TYR A 182 -18.67 15.29 -16.86
C TYR A 182 -18.47 14.49 -15.58
N GLN A 183 -19.06 14.93 -14.47
CA GLN A 183 -19.07 14.25 -13.16
C GLN A 183 -17.71 13.69 -12.72
N ALA A 184 -16.61 14.39 -12.98
CA ALA A 184 -15.26 13.90 -12.67
C ALA A 184 -14.97 12.47 -13.20
N SER A 185 -15.51 12.12 -14.37
CA SER A 185 -15.46 10.76 -14.90
C SER A 185 -14.04 10.34 -15.30
N ASN A 186 -13.76 9.05 -15.24
CA ASN A 186 -12.62 8.41 -15.89
C ASN A 186 -13.10 7.62 -17.11
N TYR A 187 -12.53 7.91 -18.28
CA TYR A 187 -12.88 7.26 -19.55
C TYR A 187 -11.89 6.15 -19.96
N TYR A 188 -10.99 5.76 -19.04
CA TYR A 188 -9.98 4.70 -19.23
C TYR A 188 -9.15 4.90 -20.50
N VAL A 189 -8.68 6.13 -20.68
CA VAL A 189 -7.73 6.54 -21.71
C VAL A 189 -6.42 6.86 -21.03
N ASP A 190 -5.30 6.40 -21.56
CA ASP A 190 -4.04 6.43 -20.85
C ASP A 190 -2.87 6.78 -21.78
N VAL A 191 -1.84 7.40 -21.22
CA VAL A 191 -0.58 7.65 -21.92
C VAL A 191 0.38 6.49 -21.64
N VAL A 192 1.10 6.04 -22.65
CA VAL A 192 2.28 5.18 -22.46
C VAL A 192 3.48 6.11 -22.34
N PHE A 193 3.98 6.29 -21.12
CA PHE A 193 5.00 7.27 -20.78
C PHE A 193 6.32 6.61 -20.42
N ARG A 194 7.41 7.03 -21.05
CA ARG A 194 8.76 6.57 -20.77
C ARG A 194 9.54 7.66 -20.02
N PRO A 195 9.80 7.54 -18.71
CA PRO A 195 10.59 8.52 -17.98
C PRO A 195 12.04 8.54 -18.50
N SER A 196 12.67 9.72 -18.47
CA SER A 196 14.10 9.82 -18.80
C SER A 196 14.90 9.25 -17.62
N SER A 197 15.68 8.19 -17.82
CA SER A 197 16.58 7.69 -16.77
C SER A 197 17.64 8.76 -16.48
N SER A 198 17.71 9.27 -15.25
CA SER A 198 18.87 10.04 -14.80
C SER A 198 20.04 9.08 -14.63
N SER A 199 20.93 9.02 -15.61
CA SER A 199 22.30 8.57 -15.36
C SER A 199 22.88 9.46 -14.25
N PRO A 200 23.56 8.92 -13.22
CA PRO A 200 24.34 9.78 -12.34
C PRO A 200 25.32 10.56 -13.22
N SER A 201 25.29 11.88 -13.10
CA SER A 201 26.30 12.74 -13.71
C SER A 201 27.67 12.33 -13.16
N PRO A 202 28.74 12.23 -13.98
CA PRO A 202 30.07 11.94 -13.47
C PRO A 202 30.45 12.97 -12.41
N SER A 203 30.93 12.47 -11.26
CA SER A 203 31.54 13.28 -10.21
C SER A 203 32.66 14.13 -10.82
N ALA A 204 32.65 15.44 -10.58
CA ALA A 204 33.72 16.33 -11.01
C ALA A 204 35.05 15.86 -10.40
N THR A 205 36.06 15.71 -11.27
CA THR A 205 37.45 15.38 -10.93
C THR A 205 38.03 16.45 -10.00
N PRO A 206 38.78 16.09 -8.93
CA PRO A 206 39.38 17.08 -8.04
C PRO A 206 40.45 17.85 -8.81
N THR A 207 40.33 19.18 -8.85
CA THR A 207 41.37 20.07 -9.37
C THR A 207 42.48 20.17 -8.34
N SER A 208 43.72 19.91 -8.76
CA SER A 208 44.94 19.98 -7.95
C SER A 208 45.17 21.39 -7.38
N SER A 209 45.42 21.44 -6.07
CA SER A 209 45.83 22.63 -5.32
C SER A 209 47.17 23.20 -5.84
N PRO A 210 47.31 24.52 -6.07
CA PRO A 210 48.59 25.11 -6.42
C PRO A 210 49.50 25.28 -5.19
N THR A 211 50.79 25.14 -5.45
CA THR A 211 51.92 25.19 -4.53
C THR A 211 52.15 26.58 -3.93
N ALA A 212 52.64 26.62 -2.68
CA ALA A 212 52.94 27.82 -1.89
C ALA A 212 54.00 28.72 -2.56
N THR A 213 53.79 30.05 -2.46
CA THR A 213 54.79 31.08 -2.78
C THR A 213 55.05 31.95 -1.56
N SER A 214 56.31 32.31 -1.36
CA SER A 214 56.91 32.92 -0.17
C SER A 214 56.45 34.35 0.14
N SER A 215 56.45 34.63 1.45
CA SER A 215 56.23 35.90 2.16
C SER A 215 57.09 37.09 1.69
N PRO A 216 56.63 38.34 1.90
CA PRO A 216 57.48 39.42 2.37
C PRO A 216 57.06 39.95 3.75
N THR A 217 58.09 40.32 4.52
CA THR A 217 58.06 40.86 5.88
C THR A 217 57.81 42.37 5.93
N ALA A 218 56.99 42.83 6.89
CA ALA A 218 56.97 44.16 7.55
C ALA A 218 55.83 44.15 8.59
N THR A 219 55.77 44.82 9.74
CA THR A 219 56.66 45.61 10.61
C THR A 219 55.87 45.70 11.95
N SER A 220 56.55 45.78 13.09
CA SER A 220 55.99 45.71 14.45
C SER A 220 55.30 46.99 14.97
N SER A 221 54.32 46.79 15.87
CA SER A 221 53.90 47.62 17.05
C SER A 221 52.47 48.22 17.00
N PRO A 222 51.75 48.46 18.14
CA PRO A 222 51.78 47.85 19.47
C PRO A 222 50.41 47.26 19.92
N SER A 223 50.46 46.69 21.13
CA SER A 223 49.42 46.02 21.91
C SER A 223 48.15 46.82 22.21
N SER A 224 46.98 46.16 22.13
CA SER A 224 45.78 46.51 22.90
C SER A 224 45.03 45.23 23.36
N THR A 225 45.14 44.97 24.65
CA THR A 225 44.13 44.49 25.61
C THR A 225 43.02 43.51 25.16
N SER A 226 43.03 42.37 25.86
CA SER A 226 42.12 41.21 25.95
C SER A 226 40.61 41.42 25.79
N SER A 227 39.98 40.49 25.05
CA SER A 227 38.58 40.05 25.22
C SER A 227 38.48 38.55 24.84
N PRO A 228 37.69 37.71 25.55
CA PRO A 228 37.92 36.27 25.60
C PRO A 228 37.37 35.49 24.39
N SER A 229 38.02 34.33 24.20
CA SER A 229 37.77 33.25 23.25
C SER A 229 36.29 32.96 22.95
N ALA A 230 35.90 33.09 21.68
CA ALA A 230 34.72 32.44 21.14
C ALA A 230 35.12 31.05 20.63
N THR A 231 34.65 30.03 21.36
CA THR A 231 34.75 28.62 21.06
C THR A 231 34.35 28.30 19.62
N SER A 232 35.17 27.48 18.96
CA SER A 232 34.95 26.90 17.63
C SER A 232 33.53 26.35 17.45
N SER A 233 32.85 26.84 16.42
CA SER A 233 31.61 26.26 15.89
C SER A 233 31.87 24.81 15.43
N PRO A 234 31.09 23.80 15.86
CA PRO A 234 31.31 22.43 15.40
C PRO A 234 30.89 22.29 13.93
N SER A 235 31.71 21.51 13.22
CA SER A 235 31.54 21.14 11.81
C SER A 235 30.14 20.65 11.47
N SER A 236 29.69 21.04 10.27
CA SER A 236 28.53 20.50 9.57
C SER A 236 28.53 18.98 9.62
N THR A 237 27.58 18.41 10.34
CA THR A 237 27.37 16.98 10.47
C THR A 237 26.89 16.46 9.11
N SER A 238 27.69 15.61 8.46
CA SER A 238 27.26 14.86 7.29
C SER A 238 26.01 14.05 7.65
N SER A 239 24.95 14.20 6.85
CA SER A 239 23.71 13.44 7.01
C SER A 239 24.03 11.94 7.10
N PRO A 240 23.58 11.22 8.14
CA PRO A 240 23.95 9.82 8.33
C PRO A 240 23.33 8.96 7.22
N THR A 241 24.15 8.31 6.42
CA THR A 241 23.72 7.23 5.52
C THR A 241 23.23 6.04 6.32
N THR A 242 22.10 5.46 5.91
CA THR A 242 21.53 4.23 6.47
C THR A 242 22.55 3.08 6.40
N PRO A 243 22.72 2.28 7.47
CA PRO A 243 23.63 1.13 7.44
C PRO A 243 23.24 0.16 6.33
N SER A 244 24.23 -0.36 5.59
CA SER A 244 24.02 -1.36 4.55
C SER A 244 23.42 -2.68 5.08
N SER A 245 23.49 -2.92 6.39
CA SER A 245 22.89 -4.08 7.07
C SER A 245 21.41 -3.89 7.42
N PHE A 246 20.88 -2.66 7.38
CA PHE A 246 19.48 -2.39 7.71
C PHE A 246 18.59 -2.47 6.46
N ASN A 247 18.13 -3.68 6.16
CA ASN A 247 17.35 -4.00 4.96
C ASN A 247 15.98 -4.61 5.34
N PRO A 248 15.05 -3.80 5.86
CA PRO A 248 13.71 -4.26 6.18
C PRO A 248 12.88 -4.53 4.91
N GLY A 249 11.83 -5.34 5.06
CA GLY A 249 10.91 -5.71 4.01
C GLY A 249 11.30 -6.97 3.24
N ASN A 250 10.56 -7.23 2.17
CA ASN A 250 10.88 -8.23 1.18
C ASN A 250 11.85 -7.62 0.15
N LEU A 251 13.12 -8.01 0.20
CA LEU A 251 14.16 -7.47 -0.69
C LEU A 251 13.98 -7.89 -2.15
N SER A 252 13.21 -8.96 -2.41
CA SER A 252 12.80 -9.35 -3.75
C SER A 252 11.49 -8.70 -4.20
N GLY A 253 10.85 -7.91 -3.32
CA GLY A 253 9.62 -7.20 -3.61
C GLY A 253 9.86 -6.05 -4.58
N THR A 254 9.20 -6.09 -5.74
CA THR A 254 9.40 -5.14 -6.84
C THR A 254 8.16 -4.29 -7.12
N VAL A 255 7.12 -4.37 -6.28
CA VAL A 255 5.91 -3.57 -6.47
C VAL A 255 6.23 -2.10 -6.26
N ALA A 256 5.82 -1.24 -7.18
CA ALA A 256 5.98 0.19 -7.00
C ALA A 256 5.24 0.65 -5.74
N VAL A 257 5.94 1.38 -4.87
CA VAL A 257 5.30 1.96 -3.68
C VAL A 257 4.35 3.06 -4.14
N PRO A 258 3.04 3.00 -3.80
CA PRO A 258 2.11 4.05 -4.19
C PRO A 258 2.50 5.42 -3.63
N ALA A 259 2.18 6.48 -4.37
CA ALA A 259 2.46 7.85 -3.95
C ALA A 259 1.86 8.14 -2.56
N GLY A 260 2.62 8.79 -1.70
CA GLY A 260 2.21 9.11 -0.32
C GLY A 260 2.44 7.98 0.70
N MET A 261 2.70 6.74 0.26
CA MET A 261 3.03 5.61 1.16
C MET A 261 4.53 5.47 1.45
N GLY A 262 5.39 6.15 0.68
CA GLY A 262 6.84 6.15 0.89
C GLY A 262 7.29 6.91 2.13
N ALA A 263 8.61 6.89 2.36
CA ALA A 263 9.26 7.59 3.46
C ALA A 263 9.05 9.11 3.36
N GLU A 264 9.01 9.76 4.51
CA GLU A 264 8.99 11.21 4.62
C GLU A 264 10.41 11.77 4.47
N ASP A 265 10.51 13.02 3.98
CA ASP A 265 11.76 13.76 3.96
C ASP A 265 12.18 14.15 5.38
N VAL A 266 13.44 13.90 5.70
CA VAL A 266 14.07 14.16 7.01
C VAL A 266 15.36 14.98 6.90
N SER A 267 15.61 15.58 5.74
CA SER A 267 16.79 16.42 5.50
C SER A 267 16.85 17.68 6.39
N SER A 268 15.69 18.14 6.86
CA SER A 268 15.53 19.27 7.78
C SER A 268 14.72 18.84 9.00
N PRO A 269 15.31 18.14 9.98
CA PRO A 269 14.58 17.67 11.14
C PRO A 269 14.19 18.82 12.07
N ASP A 270 12.98 18.78 12.60
CA ASP A 270 12.55 19.70 13.65
C ASP A 270 13.27 19.41 14.98
N ARG A 271 13.65 18.14 15.19
CA ARG A 271 14.25 17.63 16.42
C ARG A 271 15.31 16.57 16.13
N VAL A 272 16.39 16.60 16.91
CA VAL A 272 17.43 15.58 16.92
C VAL A 272 17.55 15.02 18.33
N VAL A 273 17.34 13.72 18.50
CA VAL A 273 17.57 13.03 19.78
C VAL A 273 19.03 12.63 19.87
N GLY A 274 19.70 13.03 20.95
CA GLY A 274 21.12 12.75 21.20
C GLY A 274 22.07 13.81 20.68
N THR A 275 23.32 13.70 21.09
CA THR A 275 24.41 14.69 20.86
C THR A 275 25.66 14.06 20.21
N GLY A 276 25.53 12.85 19.67
CA GLY A 276 26.62 12.13 18.99
C GLY A 276 27.16 10.91 19.74
N THR A 277 26.61 10.59 20.91
CA THR A 277 27.01 9.42 21.70
C THR A 277 25.83 8.51 22.00
N PRO A 278 26.03 7.18 22.15
CA PRO A 278 24.93 6.28 22.49
C PRO A 278 24.22 6.65 23.81
N SER A 279 24.98 7.09 24.81
CA SER A 279 24.45 7.48 26.12
C SER A 279 23.61 8.75 26.11
N SER A 280 23.78 9.62 25.10
CA SER A 280 22.99 10.84 24.95
C SER A 280 21.56 10.56 24.44
N CYS A 281 21.32 9.41 23.83
CA CYS A 281 20.02 9.00 23.32
C CYS A 281 19.21 8.29 24.42
N THR A 282 18.64 9.09 25.31
CA THR A 282 17.89 8.58 26.48
C THR A 282 16.41 8.41 26.19
N SER A 283 15.73 7.55 26.95
CA SER A 283 14.27 7.43 26.97
C SER A 283 13.59 8.81 27.14
N ALA A 284 14.08 9.63 28.07
CA ALA A 284 13.54 10.95 28.34
C ALA A 284 13.64 11.89 27.12
N ALA A 285 14.75 11.85 26.39
CA ALA A 285 14.93 12.64 25.17
C ALA A 285 13.96 12.22 24.06
N VAL A 286 13.71 10.91 23.91
CA VAL A 286 12.72 10.39 22.94
C VAL A 286 11.31 10.83 23.33
N VAL A 287 10.93 10.70 24.61
CA VAL A 287 9.63 11.15 25.12
C VAL A 287 9.42 12.64 24.85
N ALA A 288 10.42 13.47 25.16
CA ALA A 288 10.34 14.91 24.94
C ALA A 288 10.19 15.27 23.44
N ALA A 289 10.91 14.57 22.56
CA ALA A 289 10.81 14.78 21.12
C ALA A 289 9.42 14.38 20.58
N VAL A 290 8.89 13.21 20.97
CA VAL A 290 7.56 12.74 20.53
C VAL A 290 6.45 13.65 21.02
N ASN A 291 6.49 14.08 22.29
CA ASN A 291 5.49 15.00 22.85
C ASN A 291 5.43 16.33 22.09
N ALA A 292 6.55 16.77 21.53
CA ALA A 292 6.61 18.02 20.78
C ALA A 292 6.19 17.88 19.30
N GLY A 293 6.15 16.66 18.76
CA GLY A 293 5.84 16.42 17.35
C GLY A 293 6.96 16.86 16.38
N GLY A 294 6.61 16.96 15.10
CA GLY A 294 7.53 17.30 14.02
C GLY A 294 8.31 16.11 13.48
N VAL A 295 9.36 16.41 12.72
CA VAL A 295 10.31 15.44 12.18
C VAL A 295 11.44 15.21 13.18
N ILE A 296 11.55 13.97 13.66
CA ILE A 296 12.51 13.52 14.65
C ILE A 296 13.53 12.62 13.98
N THR A 297 14.81 12.96 14.14
CA THR A 297 15.97 12.13 13.78
C THR A 297 16.83 11.86 15.01
N PHE A 298 17.85 11.02 14.87
CA PHE A 298 18.70 10.60 15.98
C PHE A 298 20.18 10.81 15.67
N ASN A 299 20.89 11.38 16.63
CA ASN A 299 22.34 11.51 16.65
C ASN A 299 22.90 10.74 17.86
N CYS A 300 22.87 9.41 17.78
CA CYS A 300 23.31 8.51 18.85
C CYS A 300 24.73 7.98 18.65
N GLY A 301 25.50 8.60 17.75
CA GLY A 301 26.79 8.09 17.30
C GLY A 301 26.70 7.16 16.08
N PRO A 302 27.84 6.60 15.64
CA PRO A 302 27.94 5.94 14.34
C PRO A 302 27.29 4.54 14.30
N ASN A 303 27.22 3.85 15.44
CA ASN A 303 26.79 2.46 15.54
C ASN A 303 25.30 2.35 15.89
N PRO A 304 24.64 1.21 15.55
CA PRO A 304 23.29 0.94 16.00
C PRO A 304 23.15 1.01 17.54
N VAL A 305 22.03 1.55 18.01
CA VAL A 305 21.74 1.74 19.43
C VAL A 305 20.35 1.21 19.77
N THR A 306 20.21 0.63 20.96
CA THR A 306 18.91 0.30 21.55
C THR A 306 18.60 1.29 22.67
N ILE A 307 17.48 2.00 22.54
CA ILE A 307 16.94 2.90 23.55
C ILE A 307 15.78 2.17 24.23
N THR A 308 16.02 1.67 25.44
CA THR A 308 14.95 1.07 26.25
C THR A 308 14.11 2.17 26.88
N LEU A 309 12.81 2.16 26.58
CA LEU A 309 11.86 3.15 27.02
C LEU A 309 11.37 2.82 28.43
N SER A 310 11.48 3.81 29.31
CA SER A 310 10.95 3.75 30.68
C SER A 310 9.43 3.92 30.73
N GLN A 311 8.81 4.38 29.64
CA GLN A 311 7.37 4.60 29.51
C GLN A 311 6.94 4.55 28.04
N THR A 312 5.63 4.37 27.81
CA THR A 312 5.04 4.48 26.48
C THR A 312 5.13 5.89 25.92
N LEU A 313 5.51 6.00 24.64
CA LEU A 313 5.48 7.24 23.87
C LEU A 313 4.03 7.55 23.49
N LYS A 314 3.42 8.53 24.17
CA LYS A 314 2.05 8.96 23.91
C LYS A 314 2.04 10.16 22.97
N VAL A 315 1.32 10.05 21.86
CA VAL A 315 1.24 11.13 20.86
C VAL A 315 0.11 12.09 21.22
N SER A 316 0.39 13.38 21.33
CA SER A 316 -0.68 14.38 21.57
C SER A 316 -1.67 14.41 20.40
N ASN A 317 -2.95 14.55 20.72
CA ASN A 317 -4.05 14.71 19.76
C ASN A 317 -4.02 16.04 19.01
N SER A 318 -3.07 16.94 19.30
CA SER A 318 -2.83 18.17 18.54
C SER A 318 -1.67 18.05 17.54
N THR A 319 -0.97 16.90 17.52
CA THR A 319 0.27 16.69 16.75
C THR A 319 0.00 16.62 15.25
N ARG A 320 0.14 17.73 14.53
CA ARG A 320 -0.17 17.80 13.09
C ARG A 320 0.66 16.85 12.23
N LYS A 321 1.93 16.68 12.58
CA LYS A 321 2.89 15.79 11.91
C LYS A 321 3.83 15.22 12.97
N LEU A 322 4.08 13.92 12.90
CA LEU A 322 5.11 13.23 13.67
C LEU A 322 5.82 12.27 12.72
N VAL A 323 7.11 12.47 12.48
CA VAL A 323 7.96 11.52 11.77
C VAL A 323 9.03 11.06 12.74
N ILE A 324 9.13 9.76 12.98
CA ILE A 324 10.22 9.18 13.77
C ILE A 324 11.11 8.40 12.80
N ASP A 325 12.24 8.97 12.42
CA ASP A 325 13.22 8.34 11.54
C ASP A 325 14.44 7.88 12.34
N GLY A 326 14.63 6.58 12.46
CA GLY A 326 15.75 5.97 13.21
C GLY A 326 17.06 5.86 12.43
N GLY A 327 17.12 6.30 11.18
CA GLY A 327 18.28 6.23 10.29
C GLY A 327 18.78 4.81 10.01
N GLY A 328 17.97 3.78 10.30
CA GLY A 328 18.34 2.36 10.28
C GLY A 328 19.29 1.95 11.41
N LYS A 329 19.51 2.82 12.40
CA LYS A 329 20.45 2.59 13.52
C LYS A 329 19.75 2.46 14.86
N VAL A 330 18.55 3.00 14.99
CA VAL A 330 17.85 3.08 16.29
C VAL A 330 16.88 1.93 16.45
N THR A 331 16.95 1.30 17.62
CA THR A 331 15.91 0.41 18.14
C THR A 331 15.23 1.08 19.33
N LEU A 332 13.93 1.29 19.26
CA LEU A 332 13.10 1.63 20.42
C LEU A 332 12.62 0.32 21.04
N SER A 333 13.00 0.09 22.29
CA SER A 333 12.66 -1.13 23.02
C SER A 333 11.65 -0.84 24.13
N GLY A 334 10.56 -1.60 24.20
CA GLY A 334 9.61 -1.53 25.31
C GLY A 334 10.11 -2.20 26.60
N GLY A 335 11.29 -2.83 26.55
CA GLY A 335 11.89 -3.50 27.72
C GLY A 335 11.08 -4.69 28.24
N ASN A 336 10.21 -5.27 27.41
CA ASN A 336 9.21 -6.28 27.77
C ASN A 336 8.16 -5.82 28.79
N THR A 337 8.08 -4.53 29.08
CA THR A 337 7.15 -3.98 30.10
C THR A 337 6.18 -2.98 29.50
N ASN A 338 6.65 -2.16 28.56
CA ASN A 338 5.89 -1.04 28.02
C ASN A 338 5.42 -1.31 26.60
N ARG A 339 4.22 -0.81 26.27
CA ARG A 339 3.90 -0.47 24.89
C ARG A 339 4.87 0.60 24.41
N ILE A 340 5.31 0.55 23.16
CA ILE A 340 6.28 1.52 22.66
C ILE A 340 5.60 2.84 22.26
N LEU A 341 4.67 2.82 21.31
CA LEU A 341 4.01 4.01 20.77
C LEU A 341 2.49 3.90 20.85
N TYR A 342 1.85 4.97 21.30
CA TYR A 342 0.42 5.05 21.52
C TYR A 342 -0.13 6.33 20.91
N MET A 343 -1.04 6.17 19.94
CA MET A 343 -1.86 7.26 19.42
C MET A 343 -3.33 6.88 19.54
N ASP A 344 -4.11 7.79 20.11
CA ASP A 344 -5.52 7.58 20.34
C ASP A 344 -6.24 8.92 20.47
N THR A 345 -6.97 9.26 19.43
CA THR A 345 -7.72 10.50 19.33
C THR A 345 -8.94 10.56 20.24
N CYS A 346 -9.36 9.42 20.80
CA CYS A 346 -10.45 9.37 21.78
C CYS A 346 -9.98 9.46 23.23
N ASP A 347 -8.70 9.24 23.52
CA ASP A 347 -8.11 9.51 24.84
C ASP A 347 -8.00 11.03 25.04
N THR A 348 -8.98 11.60 25.74
CA THR A 348 -9.03 13.04 26.02
C THR A 348 -7.88 13.56 26.88
N SER A 349 -7.12 12.68 27.56
CA SER A 349 -5.91 13.07 28.28
C SER A 349 -4.76 13.46 27.33
N LEU A 350 -4.84 13.04 26.06
CA LEU A 350 -3.89 13.43 25.00
C LEU A 350 -4.29 14.73 24.29
N GLY A 351 -5.43 15.32 24.68
CA GLY A 351 -6.02 16.51 24.07
C GLY A 351 -7.37 16.21 23.43
N LYS A 352 -8.25 17.21 23.38
CA LYS A 352 -9.58 17.08 22.76
C LYS A 352 -9.48 17.25 21.25
N VAL A 353 -10.25 16.45 20.53
CA VAL A 353 -10.45 16.57 19.07
C VAL A 353 -11.87 17.04 18.78
N SER A 354 -12.08 17.69 17.63
CA SER A 354 -13.41 18.10 17.17
C SER A 354 -14.11 16.98 16.40
N GLY A 355 -15.41 16.80 16.63
CA GLY A 355 -16.22 15.80 15.94
C GLY A 355 -16.02 14.38 16.49
N ASN A 356 -16.40 13.37 15.71
CA ASN A 356 -16.19 11.96 16.06
C ASN A 356 -14.69 11.67 16.17
N CYS A 357 -14.20 11.29 17.35
CA CYS A 357 -12.78 11.03 17.58
C CYS A 357 -12.20 9.87 16.77
N LEU A 358 -12.98 8.94 16.24
CA LEU A 358 -12.46 7.81 15.46
C LEU A 358 -12.05 8.20 14.03
N TYR A 359 -12.91 8.93 13.33
CA TYR A 359 -12.77 9.13 11.88
C TYR A 359 -12.63 10.59 11.45
N ALA A 360 -13.10 11.54 12.26
CA ALA A 360 -13.01 12.97 11.93
C ALA A 360 -11.63 13.61 12.13
N PRO A 361 -10.76 13.18 13.07
CA PRO A 361 -9.53 13.89 13.33
C PRO A 361 -8.57 13.82 12.16
N GLN A 362 -8.14 14.99 11.70
CA GLN A 362 -7.14 15.11 10.64
C GLN A 362 -5.73 14.75 11.12
N TRP A 363 -5.53 14.73 12.43
CA TRP A 363 -4.28 14.45 13.14
C TRP A 363 -4.59 13.67 14.45
N PRO A 364 -3.61 12.97 15.05
CA PRO A 364 -2.19 12.98 14.69
C PRO A 364 -1.88 12.27 13.37
N VAL A 365 -0.92 12.81 12.61
CA VAL A 365 -0.37 12.14 11.41
C VAL A 365 1.01 11.61 11.74
N VAL A 366 1.11 10.30 11.93
CA VAL A 366 2.30 9.62 12.44
C VAL A 366 2.93 8.77 11.33
N THR A 367 4.22 9.01 11.07
CA THR A 367 5.06 8.12 10.27
C THR A 367 6.20 7.60 11.13
N VAL A 368 6.40 6.28 11.15
CA VAL A 368 7.60 5.66 11.70
C VAL A 368 8.41 5.07 10.57
N GLN A 369 9.70 5.40 10.49
CA GLN A 369 10.52 4.96 9.39
C GLN A 369 11.97 4.67 9.75
N ASN A 370 12.60 3.78 8.98
CA ASN A 370 14.00 3.41 9.14
C ASN A 370 14.35 3.07 10.60
N ILE A 371 13.48 2.36 11.32
CA ILE A 371 13.59 2.18 12.76
C ILE A 371 13.12 0.78 13.19
N THR A 372 13.71 0.26 14.26
CA THR A 372 13.29 -1.01 14.86
C THR A 372 12.45 -0.76 16.12
N PHE A 373 11.34 -1.47 16.24
CA PHE A 373 10.50 -1.57 17.44
C PHE A 373 10.62 -2.98 18.02
N ALA A 374 11.18 -3.08 19.23
CA ALA A 374 11.48 -4.37 19.84
C ALA A 374 10.89 -4.51 21.24
N ASN A 375 10.52 -5.73 21.64
CA ASN A 375 10.20 -6.05 23.04
C ASN A 375 9.09 -5.15 23.62
N GLY A 376 8.17 -4.67 22.79
CA GLY A 376 6.99 -3.93 23.21
C GLY A 376 5.98 -4.87 23.85
N ASN A 377 5.33 -4.45 24.92
CA ASN A 377 4.41 -5.28 25.68
C ASN A 377 3.09 -4.55 26.00
N ALA A 378 1.97 -5.10 25.53
CA ALA A 378 0.63 -4.60 25.83
C ALA A 378 -0.22 -5.55 26.71
N THR A 379 0.34 -6.61 27.30
CA THR A 379 -0.43 -7.59 28.09
C THR A 379 -1.17 -6.97 29.26
N ASN A 380 -0.60 -5.92 29.87
CA ASN A 380 -1.15 -5.22 31.03
C ASN A 380 -1.77 -3.86 30.67
N ALA A 381 -1.96 -3.56 29.38
CA ALA A 381 -2.46 -2.26 28.95
C ALA A 381 -3.99 -2.15 29.18
N SER A 382 -4.39 -1.34 30.16
CA SER A 382 -5.79 -1.02 30.42
C SER A 382 -6.29 0.04 29.43
N TYR A 383 -7.04 -0.35 28.40
CA TYR A 383 -7.88 0.59 27.66
C TYR A 383 -9.09 -0.11 27.07
N VAL A 384 -10.23 0.58 27.10
CA VAL A 384 -11.49 0.19 26.47
C VAL A 384 -11.79 1.24 25.42
N SER A 385 -11.86 0.83 24.15
CA SER A 385 -12.21 1.76 23.08
C SER A 385 -13.64 2.27 23.30
N PRO A 386 -13.90 3.58 23.12
CA PRO A 386 -15.27 4.07 23.07
C PRO A 386 -16.07 3.32 21.98
N GLY A 387 -17.22 2.77 22.35
CA GLY A 387 -18.06 1.96 21.46
C GLY A 387 -17.72 0.46 21.39
N ASP A 388 -16.64 0.01 22.05
CA ASP A 388 -16.23 -1.40 22.10
C ASP A 388 -16.26 -1.89 23.57
N THR A 389 -17.46 -1.94 24.15
CA THR A 389 -17.63 -2.43 25.52
C THR A 389 -17.15 -3.89 25.59
N ASN A 390 -16.14 -4.15 26.43
CA ASN A 390 -15.54 -5.46 26.73
C ASN A 390 -14.41 -5.96 25.81
N GLN A 391 -13.94 -5.19 24.83
CA GLN A 391 -12.77 -5.55 24.01
C GLN A 391 -11.57 -4.68 24.39
N GLY A 392 -10.70 -5.22 25.25
CA GLY A 392 -9.56 -4.50 25.83
C GLY A 392 -8.48 -4.09 24.82
N SER A 393 -7.59 -3.19 25.23
CA SER A 393 -6.46 -2.69 24.42
C SER A 393 -5.19 -3.46 24.58
N ASN A 394 -5.31 -4.74 24.87
CA ASN A 394 -4.15 -5.53 25.16
C ASN A 394 -3.45 -5.97 23.86
N GLY A 395 -3.80 -5.38 22.71
CA GLY A 395 -3.06 -5.47 21.45
C GLY A 395 -2.13 -4.27 21.19
N GLY A 396 -1.33 -4.32 20.13
CA GLY A 396 -0.39 -3.24 19.80
C GLY A 396 0.74 -3.11 20.82
N GLY A 397 1.52 -4.19 21.00
CA GLY A 397 2.68 -4.21 21.90
C GLY A 397 3.75 -3.20 21.49
N ALA A 398 4.07 -3.09 20.20
CA ALA A 398 4.87 -1.97 19.70
C ALA A 398 4.00 -0.73 19.47
N ILE A 399 3.03 -0.78 18.55
CA ILE A 399 2.23 0.38 18.16
C ILE A 399 0.74 0.07 18.34
N PHE A 400 0.05 0.96 19.04
CA PHE A 400 -1.41 1.05 19.04
C PHE A 400 -1.85 2.36 18.39
N ALA A 401 -2.77 2.27 17.44
CA ALA A 401 -3.33 3.41 16.76
C ALA A 401 -4.86 3.37 16.68
N LEU A 402 -5.49 4.46 17.10
CA LEU A 402 -6.91 4.71 16.96
C LEU A 402 -7.14 6.16 16.52
N GLY A 403 -7.79 6.31 15.36
CA GLY A 403 -8.02 7.58 14.68
C GLY A 403 -6.73 8.25 14.18
N GLY A 404 -6.84 9.48 13.67
CA GLY A 404 -5.72 10.15 13.01
C GLY A 404 -5.20 9.34 11.81
N LYS A 405 -3.87 9.32 11.62
CA LYS A 405 -3.22 8.55 10.57
C LYS A 405 -1.90 7.92 10.97
N LEU A 406 -1.73 6.63 10.65
CA LEU A 406 -0.49 5.88 10.81
C LEU A 406 0.09 5.45 9.45
N LYS A 407 1.41 5.65 9.30
CA LYS A 407 2.23 5.12 8.20
C LYS A 407 3.51 4.48 8.76
N VAL A 408 3.88 3.33 8.21
CA VAL A 408 5.05 2.53 8.63
C VAL A 408 5.90 2.25 7.39
N VAL A 409 7.15 2.72 7.37
CA VAL A 409 8.01 2.60 6.19
C VAL A 409 9.39 2.11 6.56
N ARG A 410 9.88 1.03 5.95
CA ARG A 410 11.24 0.53 6.22
C ARG A 410 11.50 0.34 7.72
N SER A 411 10.56 -0.27 8.43
CA SER A 411 10.66 -0.47 9.87
C SER A 411 10.68 -1.96 10.22
N VAL A 412 11.28 -2.31 11.36
CA VAL A 412 11.41 -3.69 11.83
C VAL A 412 10.65 -3.85 13.16
N PHE A 413 9.87 -4.92 13.31
CA PHE A 413 9.11 -5.21 14.51
C PHE A 413 9.43 -6.61 15.01
N VAL A 414 10.07 -6.74 16.17
CA VAL A 414 10.54 -8.03 16.70
C VAL A 414 10.18 -8.21 18.16
N ASN A 415 9.84 -9.45 18.55
CA ASN A 415 9.61 -9.83 19.94
C ASN A 415 8.58 -8.97 20.68
N ASN A 416 7.63 -8.36 19.95
CA ASN A 416 6.56 -7.63 20.59
C ASN A 416 5.48 -8.62 21.03
N VAL A 417 4.83 -8.31 22.15
CA VAL A 417 3.81 -9.15 22.77
C VAL A 417 2.56 -8.38 23.14
N CYS A 418 1.46 -9.10 23.15
CA CYS A 418 0.13 -8.60 23.48
C CYS A 418 -0.61 -9.64 24.35
N ALA A 419 -1.84 -9.34 24.80
CA ALA A 419 -2.75 -10.30 25.41
C ALA A 419 -2.64 -11.70 24.79
N THR A 420 -2.62 -12.70 25.66
CA THR A 420 -2.43 -14.10 25.28
C THR A 420 -3.69 -14.74 24.75
N ASN A 421 -4.87 -14.27 25.17
CA ASN A 421 -6.18 -14.75 24.74
C ASN A 421 -7.17 -13.58 24.62
N GLY A 422 -8.29 -13.84 23.96
CA GLY A 422 -9.38 -12.89 23.78
C GLY A 422 -9.78 -12.76 22.30
N PRO A 423 -11.08 -12.67 21.99
CA PRO A 423 -11.56 -12.33 20.66
C PRO A 423 -11.08 -10.93 20.27
N ASP A 424 -10.85 -10.68 18.99
CA ASP A 424 -10.46 -9.36 18.44
C ASP A 424 -9.21 -8.70 19.03
N LEU A 425 -8.51 -9.33 19.97
CA LEU A 425 -7.24 -8.88 20.52
C LEU A 425 -6.10 -9.36 19.63
N GLY A 426 -5.40 -8.41 19.01
CA GLY A 426 -4.48 -8.72 17.93
C GLY A 426 -3.38 -7.68 17.74
N GLY A 427 -2.37 -8.04 16.94
CA GLY A 427 -1.35 -7.12 16.44
C GLY A 427 -0.29 -6.82 17.48
N ALA A 428 0.54 -7.79 17.86
CA ALA A 428 1.60 -7.52 18.83
C ALA A 428 2.58 -6.46 18.32
N ALA A 429 2.85 -6.43 17.00
CA ALA A 429 3.62 -5.32 16.43
C ALA A 429 2.76 -4.08 16.21
N VAL A 430 1.67 -4.19 15.43
CA VAL A 430 0.83 -3.04 15.08
C VAL A 430 -0.63 -3.41 15.23
N ARG A 431 -1.37 -2.64 16.03
CA ARG A 431 -2.82 -2.69 16.13
C ARG A 431 -3.43 -1.37 15.69
N VAL A 432 -4.38 -1.44 14.76
CA VAL A 432 -5.14 -0.26 14.30
C VAL A 432 -6.65 -0.51 14.41
N LEU A 433 -7.37 0.44 15.01
CA LEU A 433 -8.82 0.30 15.25
C LEU A 433 -9.70 1.29 14.48
N ALA A 434 -9.10 2.39 14.03
CA ALA A 434 -9.72 3.37 13.16
C ALA A 434 -8.65 4.22 12.49
N GLN A 435 -8.97 4.75 11.32
CA GLN A 435 -8.20 5.77 10.61
C GLN A 435 -9.11 6.94 10.21
N ARG A 436 -8.53 8.12 10.01
CA ARG A 436 -9.29 9.27 9.52
C ARG A 436 -10.01 8.94 8.21
N SER A 437 -11.19 9.51 8.04
CA SER A 437 -12.02 9.39 6.83
C SER A 437 -12.30 10.78 6.27
N PRO A 438 -12.22 10.99 4.94
CA PRO A 438 -12.74 12.19 4.30
C PRO A 438 -14.26 12.35 4.46
N THR A 439 -14.98 11.26 4.72
CA THR A 439 -16.42 11.22 4.99
C THR A 439 -16.68 10.61 6.38
N PRO A 440 -16.33 11.32 7.47
CA PRO A 440 -16.32 10.74 8.82
C PRO A 440 -17.70 10.41 9.40
N ASN A 441 -18.76 10.90 8.76
CA ASN A 441 -20.16 10.64 9.14
C ASN A 441 -20.85 9.61 8.22
N ASP A 442 -20.17 9.14 7.16
CA ASP A 442 -20.67 8.05 6.31
C ASP A 442 -20.26 6.71 6.93
N LEU A 443 -21.10 6.25 7.87
CA LEU A 443 -20.86 5.06 8.67
C LEU A 443 -21.62 3.85 8.13
N ASP A 444 -21.04 2.67 8.28
CA ASP A 444 -21.73 1.40 8.13
C ASP A 444 -22.52 1.01 9.39
N ASN A 445 -23.21 -0.13 9.34
CA ASN A 445 -24.07 -0.59 10.43
C ASN A 445 -23.28 -0.95 11.72
N SER A 446 -21.96 -1.10 11.64
CA SER A 446 -21.07 -1.25 12.79
C SER A 446 -20.48 0.07 13.28
N HIS A 447 -20.99 1.20 12.78
CA HIS A 447 -20.50 2.55 13.06
C HIS A 447 -19.05 2.78 12.61
N ALA A 448 -18.57 2.03 11.61
CA ALA A 448 -17.29 2.30 10.98
C ALA A 448 -17.44 3.19 9.75
N ALA A 449 -16.54 4.16 9.57
CA ALA A 449 -16.58 4.98 8.37
C ALA A 449 -16.23 4.14 7.14
N ARG A 450 -17.05 4.22 6.08
CA ARG A 450 -16.88 3.41 4.86
C ARG A 450 -15.64 3.79 4.05
N ASN A 451 -15.19 5.03 4.16
CA ASN A 451 -14.14 5.62 3.33
C ASN A 451 -12.91 6.06 4.14
N GLN A 452 -12.45 5.19 5.03
CA GLN A 452 -11.22 5.44 5.79
C GLN A 452 -9.98 5.45 4.89
N GLU A 453 -9.01 6.31 5.22
CA GLU A 453 -7.67 6.20 4.65
C GLU A 453 -6.98 4.93 5.15
N PRO A 454 -6.29 4.16 4.27
CA PRO A 454 -5.63 2.94 4.71
C PRO A 454 -4.39 3.25 5.55
N VAL A 455 -4.11 2.36 6.50
CA VAL A 455 -2.77 2.24 7.09
C VAL A 455 -1.82 1.79 5.99
N ALA A 456 -0.75 2.55 5.75
CA ALA A 456 0.27 2.19 4.79
C ALA A 456 1.46 1.54 5.51
N ILE A 457 1.76 0.28 5.15
CA ILE A 457 2.91 -0.48 5.65
C ILE A 457 3.78 -0.83 4.44
N VAL A 458 4.98 -0.25 4.38
CA VAL A 458 5.84 -0.33 3.19
C VAL A 458 7.22 -0.83 3.58
N GLN A 459 7.75 -1.79 2.83
CA GLN A 459 9.12 -2.29 2.97
C GLN A 459 9.51 -2.62 4.41
N SER A 460 8.59 -3.16 5.21
CA SER A 460 8.78 -3.36 6.63
C SER A 460 8.88 -4.84 6.98
N THR A 461 9.62 -5.16 8.03
CA THR A 461 9.78 -6.54 8.53
C THR A 461 9.04 -6.73 9.85
N PHE A 462 8.22 -7.76 9.94
CA PHE A 462 7.57 -8.20 11.16
C PHE A 462 8.06 -9.61 11.48
N GLY A 463 8.84 -9.73 12.56
CA GLY A 463 9.69 -10.88 12.82
C GLY A 463 10.90 -10.84 11.90
N GLY A 464 11.03 -11.84 11.02
CA GLY A 464 12.08 -11.86 9.99
C GLY A 464 13.02 -13.06 10.09
N ALA A 465 13.16 -13.62 11.30
CA ALA A 465 13.89 -14.85 11.59
C ALA A 465 13.26 -15.60 12.77
N SER A 466 13.63 -16.87 12.92
CA SER A 466 13.26 -17.66 14.11
C SER A 466 13.72 -16.95 15.39
N GLY A 467 12.88 -16.96 16.42
CA GLY A 467 13.14 -16.27 17.70
C GLY A 467 12.99 -14.74 17.67
N GLN A 468 12.57 -14.16 16.54
CA GLN A 468 12.29 -12.72 16.42
C GLN A 468 10.79 -12.41 16.29
N GLY A 469 9.96 -13.46 16.27
CA GLY A 469 8.52 -13.38 16.06
C GLY A 469 7.78 -12.53 17.07
N ASN A 470 6.73 -11.86 16.60
CA ASN A 470 5.77 -11.18 17.47
C ASN A 470 4.67 -12.18 17.89
N SER A 471 4.09 -12.00 19.08
CA SER A 471 3.14 -12.96 19.65
C SER A 471 1.94 -12.30 20.32
N CYS A 472 0.73 -12.71 19.95
CA CYS A 472 -0.51 -12.08 20.41
C CYS A 472 -1.67 -13.07 20.34
N SER A 473 -2.81 -12.78 20.98
CA SER A 473 -4.00 -13.65 20.95
C SER A 473 -4.39 -13.98 19.51
N ASN A 474 -4.51 -12.96 18.67
CA ASN A 474 -4.63 -13.05 17.21
C ASN A 474 -3.54 -12.20 16.55
N GLY A 475 -3.31 -12.32 15.24
CA GLY A 475 -2.53 -11.31 14.51
C GLY A 475 -1.14 -11.09 15.11
N GLY A 476 -0.25 -12.07 15.11
CA GLY A 476 1.06 -11.93 15.77
C GLY A 476 1.80 -10.66 15.34
N ALA A 477 1.78 -10.34 14.04
CA ALA A 477 2.32 -9.08 13.54
C ALA A 477 1.28 -7.95 13.54
N ILE A 478 0.32 -8.00 12.61
CA ILE A 478 -0.56 -6.87 12.30
C ILE A 478 -2.00 -7.23 12.65
N SER A 479 -2.71 -6.28 13.26
CA SER A 479 -4.15 -6.39 13.45
C SER A 479 -4.89 -5.11 13.10
N GLY A 480 -6.04 -5.27 12.44
CA GLY A 480 -6.98 -4.21 12.12
C GLY A 480 -8.39 -4.55 12.56
N LEU A 481 -9.10 -3.64 13.24
CA LEU A 481 -10.56 -3.74 13.35
C LEU A 481 -11.20 -2.64 12.52
N ARG A 482 -12.08 -3.02 11.59
CA ARG A 482 -12.89 -2.13 10.76
C ARG A 482 -12.05 -1.12 9.95
N THR A 483 -10.75 -1.37 9.79
CA THR A 483 -9.79 -0.40 9.26
C THR A 483 -9.10 -0.97 8.02
N PRO A 484 -9.09 -0.25 6.89
CA PRO A 484 -8.36 -0.69 5.71
C PRO A 484 -6.83 -0.65 5.95
N ILE A 485 -6.14 -1.68 5.47
CA ILE A 485 -4.68 -1.81 5.59
C ILE A 485 -4.10 -2.13 4.21
N THR A 486 -3.03 -1.45 3.84
CA THR A 486 -2.25 -1.72 2.63
C THR A 486 -0.81 -2.05 3.00
N VAL A 487 -0.36 -3.24 2.62
CA VAL A 487 0.99 -3.77 2.86
C VAL A 487 1.72 -3.90 1.52
N VAL A 488 2.89 -3.29 1.39
CA VAL A 488 3.68 -3.29 0.15
C VAL A 488 5.12 -3.70 0.43
N ASN A 489 5.66 -4.61 -0.38
CA ASN A 489 7.05 -5.10 -0.34
C ASN A 489 7.55 -5.46 1.07
N SER A 490 6.69 -6.00 1.92
CA SER A 490 7.02 -6.24 3.33
C SER A 490 7.29 -7.72 3.60
N LYS A 491 8.02 -8.03 4.67
CA LYS A 491 8.28 -9.39 5.13
C LYS A 491 7.57 -9.62 6.45
N ILE A 492 6.70 -10.61 6.53
CA ILE A 492 5.93 -10.95 7.73
C ILE A 492 6.18 -12.42 8.02
N SER A 493 7.06 -12.71 8.97
CA SER A 493 7.47 -14.10 9.21
C SER A 493 7.75 -14.42 10.67
N TYR A 494 7.54 -15.68 11.03
CA TYR A 494 7.75 -16.23 12.37
C TYR A 494 6.84 -15.63 13.46
N ASN A 495 5.73 -15.01 13.09
CA ASN A 495 4.78 -14.43 14.05
C ASN A 495 3.77 -15.49 14.51
N ASN A 496 3.23 -15.32 15.72
CA ASN A 496 2.41 -16.34 16.38
C ASN A 496 1.10 -15.76 16.90
N ALA A 497 -0.03 -16.33 16.46
CA ALA A 497 -1.33 -16.17 17.09
C ALA A 497 -1.53 -17.29 18.13
N ILE A 498 -1.36 -16.93 19.41
CA ILE A 498 -1.24 -17.88 20.53
C ILE A 498 -2.52 -18.07 21.35
N GLY A 499 -3.57 -17.30 21.06
CA GLY A 499 -4.87 -17.39 21.72
C GLY A 499 -5.65 -18.65 21.35
N CYS A 500 -6.82 -18.85 21.94
CA CYS A 500 -7.60 -20.06 21.72
C CYS A 500 -9.11 -19.86 21.91
N CYS A 501 -9.99 -20.35 21.04
CA CYS A 501 -9.70 -21.09 19.79
C CYS A 501 -10.65 -20.74 18.65
N ALA A 502 -11.15 -19.51 18.61
CA ALA A 502 -11.84 -18.95 17.46
C ALA A 502 -12.12 -17.47 17.71
N ASN A 503 -12.53 -16.79 16.65
CA ASN A 503 -13.35 -15.60 16.80
C ASN A 503 -14.58 -15.70 15.87
N PRO A 504 -15.83 -15.57 16.39
CA PRO A 504 -16.24 -15.49 17.80
C PRO A 504 -15.74 -16.63 18.68
N ALA A 505 -15.54 -16.36 19.97
CA ALA A 505 -15.16 -17.39 20.93
C ALA A 505 -16.27 -18.45 21.07
N HIS A 506 -15.90 -19.72 21.12
CA HIS A 506 -16.85 -20.79 21.46
C HIS A 506 -17.18 -20.73 22.95
N SER A 507 -18.35 -21.24 23.31
CA SER A 507 -18.75 -21.41 24.72
C SER A 507 -17.66 -22.14 25.51
N GLY A 508 -17.24 -21.57 26.63
CA GLY A 508 -16.20 -22.13 27.50
C GLY A 508 -14.75 -21.92 27.03
N THR A 509 -14.51 -21.16 25.95
CA THR A 509 -13.14 -20.84 25.48
C THR A 509 -12.82 -19.35 25.64
N PRO A 510 -11.54 -18.98 25.87
CA PRO A 510 -11.17 -17.57 26.08
C PRO A 510 -11.13 -16.73 24.79
N GLY A 511 -11.28 -17.34 23.61
CA GLY A 511 -11.22 -16.69 22.30
C GLY A 511 -9.80 -16.43 21.78
N GLY A 512 -9.69 -16.31 20.46
CA GLY A 512 -8.46 -15.97 19.75
C GLY A 512 -7.82 -17.12 18.97
N GLY A 513 -6.53 -16.99 18.67
CA GLY A 513 -5.73 -17.99 17.97
C GLY A 513 -5.72 -17.84 16.45
N SER A 514 -6.22 -16.73 15.91
CA SER A 514 -6.42 -16.55 14.47
C SER A 514 -5.43 -15.57 13.84
N GLY A 515 -5.08 -15.76 12.56
CA GLY A 515 -4.30 -14.78 11.80
C GLY A 515 -2.85 -14.70 12.26
N GLY A 516 -2.05 -15.77 12.12
CA GLY A 516 -0.68 -15.80 12.68
C GLY A 516 0.19 -14.60 12.27
N ALA A 517 0.10 -14.21 10.99
CA ALA A 517 0.70 -12.99 10.47
C ALA A 517 -0.24 -11.78 10.63
N ILE A 518 -1.40 -11.82 9.98
CA ILE A 518 -2.36 -10.71 9.91
C ILE A 518 -3.74 -11.17 10.40
N TYR A 519 -4.33 -10.39 11.29
CA TYR A 519 -5.72 -10.58 11.73
C TYR A 519 -6.54 -9.31 11.45
N THR A 520 -7.63 -9.44 10.69
CA THR A 520 -8.58 -8.35 10.51
C THR A 520 -10.03 -8.81 10.63
N ASP A 521 -10.84 -7.99 11.30
CA ASP A 521 -12.29 -8.15 11.43
C ASP A 521 -12.98 -6.78 11.30
N GLY A 522 -14.24 -6.75 10.88
CA GLY A 522 -15.04 -5.54 10.74
C GLY A 522 -16.16 -5.72 9.74
N THR A 523 -16.85 -4.64 9.41
CA THR A 523 -17.98 -4.67 8.46
C THR A 523 -17.49 -4.37 7.05
N SER A 524 -17.15 -3.12 6.73
CA SER A 524 -16.76 -2.73 5.36
C SER A 524 -15.33 -2.15 5.30
N TYR A 525 -14.36 -2.93 4.81
CA TYR A 525 -12.98 -2.47 4.59
C TYR A 525 -12.20 -3.43 3.68
N ASP A 526 -11.15 -2.92 3.01
CA ASP A 526 -10.26 -3.74 2.18
C ASP A 526 -8.93 -4.05 2.91
N LEU A 527 -8.41 -5.26 2.73
CA LEU A 527 -7.02 -5.61 3.03
C LEU A 527 -6.28 -5.84 1.70
N ARG A 528 -5.23 -5.05 1.47
CA ARG A 528 -4.42 -5.11 0.24
C ARG A 528 -2.99 -5.45 0.57
N ILE A 529 -2.44 -6.47 -0.08
CA ILE A 529 -1.07 -6.95 0.13
C ILE A 529 -0.40 -7.10 -1.22
N SER A 530 0.77 -6.49 -1.40
CA SER A 530 1.48 -6.51 -2.68
C SER A 530 2.97 -6.69 -2.52
N GLY A 531 3.61 -7.49 -3.38
CA GLY A 531 5.07 -7.65 -3.41
C GLY A 531 5.68 -8.24 -2.14
N SER A 532 4.86 -8.84 -1.26
CA SER A 532 5.25 -9.16 0.11
C SER A 532 5.62 -10.63 0.28
N ASP A 533 6.24 -10.95 1.41
CA ASP A 533 6.65 -12.30 1.79
C ASP A 533 6.07 -12.66 3.15
N ILE A 534 5.16 -13.63 3.20
CA ILE A 534 4.43 -14.05 4.41
C ILE A 534 4.69 -15.52 4.69
N GLN A 535 5.64 -15.83 5.58
CA GLN A 535 6.09 -17.20 5.78
C GLN A 535 6.32 -17.58 7.22
N TYR A 536 6.20 -18.87 7.54
CA TYR A 536 6.56 -19.41 8.84
C TYR A 536 5.78 -18.81 10.02
N ASN A 537 4.62 -18.22 9.75
CA ASN A 537 3.74 -17.73 10.81
C ASN A 537 2.88 -18.89 11.33
N THR A 538 2.49 -18.81 12.60
CA THR A 538 1.69 -19.84 13.25
C THR A 538 0.40 -19.31 13.84
N ALA A 539 -0.65 -20.12 13.78
CA ALA A 539 -1.92 -19.86 14.45
C ALA A 539 -2.44 -21.13 15.12
N LYS A 540 -3.08 -20.98 16.28
CA LYS A 540 -3.72 -22.08 17.01
C LYS A 540 -5.17 -22.37 16.58
N ALA A 541 -5.78 -21.52 15.77
CA ALA A 541 -7.16 -21.67 15.30
C ALA A 541 -7.24 -21.60 13.75
N GLY A 542 -7.57 -20.43 13.18
CA GLY A 542 -7.76 -20.26 11.73
C GLY A 542 -6.78 -19.26 11.12
N GLY A 543 -6.41 -19.48 9.85
CA GLY A 543 -5.61 -18.53 9.07
C GLY A 543 -4.20 -18.28 9.61
N SER A 544 -3.31 -19.29 9.57
CA SER A 544 -1.90 -19.14 10.02
C SER A 544 -1.15 -17.99 9.33
N SER A 545 -1.50 -17.69 8.08
CA SER A 545 -1.05 -16.50 7.36
C SER A 545 -1.98 -15.31 7.64
N ILE A 546 -3.23 -15.40 7.18
CA ILE A 546 -4.18 -14.29 7.22
C ILE A 546 -5.52 -14.78 7.74
N PHE A 547 -6.10 -14.03 8.67
CA PHE A 547 -7.50 -14.11 9.02
C PHE A 547 -8.19 -12.82 8.61
N TYR A 548 -9.19 -12.91 7.74
CA TYR A 548 -9.90 -11.76 7.20
C TYR A 548 -11.41 -11.95 7.29
N VAL A 549 -12.10 -11.00 7.94
CA VAL A 549 -13.56 -10.98 8.05
C VAL A 549 -14.12 -9.60 7.70
N SER A 550 -15.03 -9.57 6.72
CA SER A 550 -15.96 -8.48 6.41
C SER A 550 -17.38 -8.99 6.63
N ASN A 551 -18.02 -8.54 7.71
CA ASN A 551 -19.29 -9.06 8.21
C ASN A 551 -20.46 -8.85 7.23
N ASP A 552 -20.47 -7.74 6.48
CA ASP A 552 -21.47 -7.47 5.45
C ASP A 552 -21.07 -8.03 4.07
N LYS A 553 -19.92 -8.71 3.97
CA LYS A 553 -19.36 -9.26 2.73
C LYS A 553 -19.19 -8.21 1.62
N THR A 554 -18.87 -6.96 1.99
CA THR A 554 -18.55 -5.90 1.02
C THR A 554 -17.05 -5.68 0.86
N GLY A 555 -16.27 -5.98 1.89
CA GLY A 555 -14.83 -5.84 1.91
C GLY A 555 -14.11 -6.91 1.09
N ARG A 556 -12.91 -6.58 0.59
CA ARG A 556 -12.10 -7.47 -0.24
C ARG A 556 -10.73 -7.73 0.37
N LEU A 557 -10.27 -8.98 0.20
CA LEU A 557 -8.87 -9.35 0.36
C LEU A 557 -8.22 -9.41 -1.03
N ILE A 558 -7.21 -8.58 -1.25
CA ILE A 558 -6.49 -8.48 -2.52
C ILE A 558 -5.01 -8.75 -2.26
N ILE A 559 -4.48 -9.80 -2.87
CA ILE A 559 -3.08 -10.20 -2.77
C ILE A 559 -2.47 -10.22 -4.18
N ASP A 560 -1.41 -9.43 -4.37
CA ASP A 560 -0.69 -9.33 -5.64
C ASP A 560 0.81 -9.59 -5.44
N LYS A 561 1.45 -10.30 -6.36
CA LYS A 561 2.92 -10.54 -6.38
C LYS A 561 3.49 -10.93 -5.01
N THR A 562 2.75 -11.72 -4.24
CA THR A 562 3.07 -12.04 -2.85
C THR A 562 3.27 -13.54 -2.71
N VAL A 563 4.27 -13.92 -1.91
CA VAL A 563 4.49 -15.31 -1.53
C VAL A 563 3.94 -15.49 -0.12
N SER A 564 3.01 -16.42 0.04
CA SER A 564 2.51 -16.90 1.32
C SER A 564 2.68 -18.41 1.36
N LYS A 565 3.66 -18.91 2.14
CA LYS A 565 3.94 -20.35 2.24
C LYS A 565 4.48 -20.73 3.61
N ASN A 566 4.45 -22.02 3.93
CA ASN A 566 4.99 -22.55 5.20
C ASN A 566 4.35 -21.92 6.44
N ASN A 567 3.12 -21.43 6.34
CA ASN A 567 2.39 -20.90 7.50
C ASN A 567 1.62 -22.04 8.14
N THR A 568 1.97 -22.41 9.37
CA THR A 568 1.52 -23.66 9.96
C THR A 568 0.50 -23.45 11.06
N TYR A 569 -0.42 -24.40 11.19
CA TYR A 569 -1.21 -24.52 12.40
C TYR A 569 -0.33 -25.09 13.53
N ALA A 570 -0.30 -24.44 14.69
CA ALA A 570 0.53 -24.87 15.82
C ALA A 570 -0.31 -25.60 16.88
N ALA A 571 -0.28 -26.93 16.88
CA ALA A 571 -0.70 -27.75 18.03
C ALA A 571 0.49 -28.58 18.55
N PRO A 572 0.52 -28.84 19.86
CA PRO A 572 -0.18 -30.03 20.34
C PRO A 572 -1.18 -29.74 21.47
N GLY A 573 -2.35 -30.37 21.42
CA GLY A 573 -3.37 -30.32 22.49
C GLY A 573 -4.82 -30.04 22.07
N TYR A 574 -5.12 -29.93 20.78
CA TYR A 574 -6.49 -29.66 20.31
C TYR A 574 -7.15 -30.90 19.67
N PRO A 575 -8.25 -31.44 20.24
CA PRO A 575 -8.99 -32.54 19.65
C PRO A 575 -10.09 -32.00 18.73
N GLY A 576 -9.94 -32.12 17.41
CA GLY A 576 -11.03 -31.95 16.44
C GLY A 576 -10.69 -31.13 15.18
N PRO A 577 -11.58 -31.14 14.15
CA PRO A 577 -11.35 -30.61 12.80
C PRO A 577 -11.37 -29.07 12.71
N HIS A 578 -10.95 -28.38 13.76
CA HIS A 578 -11.19 -26.95 13.98
C HIS A 578 -10.11 -26.02 13.40
N SER A 579 -9.21 -26.51 12.55
CA SER A 579 -8.46 -25.62 11.65
C SER A 579 -9.44 -25.10 10.59
N PHE A 580 -10.00 -23.92 10.78
CA PHE A 580 -10.93 -23.34 9.83
C PHE A 580 -10.20 -22.35 8.93
N GLN A 581 -9.86 -22.83 7.74
CA GLN A 581 -9.32 -22.04 6.64
C GLN A 581 -10.00 -22.51 5.36
N ASN A 582 -10.34 -21.58 4.48
CA ASN A 582 -10.94 -21.87 3.17
C ASN A 582 -9.96 -21.66 2.01
N TYR A 583 -8.74 -21.23 2.32
CA TYR A 583 -7.58 -21.16 1.42
C TYR A 583 -6.31 -21.55 2.20
N PRO A 584 -5.21 -21.94 1.54
CA PRO A 584 -3.98 -22.34 2.23
C PRO A 584 -3.46 -21.24 3.16
N GLY A 585 -3.46 -21.51 4.47
CA GLY A 585 -3.06 -20.56 5.51
C GLY A 585 -3.98 -19.34 5.68
N ILE A 586 -5.12 -19.28 4.99
CA ILE A 586 -5.99 -18.09 4.97
C ILE A 586 -7.43 -18.49 5.33
N PHE A 587 -7.99 -17.80 6.32
CA PHE A 587 -9.43 -17.73 6.52
C PHE A 587 -9.96 -16.43 5.92
N TYR A 588 -10.96 -16.55 5.05
CA TYR A 588 -11.55 -15.43 4.34
C TYR A 588 -13.07 -15.44 4.42
N LEU A 589 -13.65 -14.34 4.90
CA LEU A 589 -15.06 -14.02 4.78
C LEU A 589 -15.18 -12.60 4.23
N GLY A 590 -15.69 -12.43 3.01
CA GLY A 590 -15.82 -11.12 2.40
C GLY A 590 -16.61 -11.16 1.09
N SER A 591 -16.42 -10.12 0.26
CA SER A 591 -17.09 -9.99 -1.03
C SER A 591 -16.54 -10.96 -2.06
N GLY A 592 -17.38 -11.92 -2.48
CA GLY A 592 -17.00 -12.91 -3.50
C GLY A 592 -15.85 -13.79 -3.03
N ASN A 593 -14.88 -14.03 -3.93
CA ASN A 593 -13.65 -14.75 -3.62
C ASN A 593 -12.49 -13.74 -3.43
N PRO A 594 -11.47 -14.06 -2.62
CA PRO A 594 -10.28 -13.23 -2.51
C PRO A 594 -9.55 -13.21 -3.86
N VAL A 595 -8.90 -12.08 -4.16
CA VAL A 595 -8.21 -11.89 -5.44
C VAL A 595 -6.73 -12.18 -5.24
N PHE A 596 -6.23 -13.22 -5.92
CA PHE A 596 -4.81 -13.56 -5.95
C PHE A 596 -4.26 -13.35 -7.36
N THR A 597 -3.31 -12.43 -7.51
CA THR A 597 -2.66 -12.13 -8.81
C THR A 597 -1.15 -12.34 -8.68
N ASN A 598 -0.56 -13.10 -9.60
CA ASN A 598 0.89 -13.41 -9.60
C ASN A 598 1.44 -13.82 -8.23
N SER A 599 0.63 -14.51 -7.43
CA SER A 599 0.91 -14.81 -6.02
C SER A 599 0.96 -16.30 -5.80
N THR A 600 1.82 -16.72 -4.87
CA THR A 600 1.93 -18.12 -4.45
C THR A 600 1.30 -18.24 -3.07
N ILE A 601 0.19 -18.99 -2.96
CA ILE A 601 -0.52 -19.26 -1.71
C ILE A 601 -0.47 -20.76 -1.45
N GLN A 602 0.29 -21.18 -0.43
CA GLN A 602 0.62 -22.58 -0.15
C GLN A 602 0.57 -22.91 1.34
#